data_AF-A0A957L9Z2-F1
#
_entry.id   AF-A0A957L9Z2-F1
#
_cell.length_a   1.000
_cell.length_b   1.000
_cell.length_c   1.000
_cell.angle_alpha   90.00
_cell.angle_beta   90.00
_cell.angle_gamma   90.00
#
_symmetry.space_group_name_H-M   'P 1'
#
loop_
_entity.id
_entity.type
_entity.pdbx_description
1 polymer ?
#
loop_
_entity_poly.entity_id
_entity_poly.type
_entity_poly.pdbx_seq_one_letter_code
_entity_poly.pdbx_strand_id
1 'polypeptide(L)'
;MTEVTYRNVAGDEYPELQGLLAQLGYDLAVSTIAENVQEIRARGGEVFVAERNGRLVGCVAAIIDVRLGGGICGEIVSLVVAESERGQGVGRAL
;
A
#
# COMPACT_ATOMS: atom_id res chain seq x y z
N MET A 1 -21.81 -9.95 5.41
CA MET A 1 -20.70 -8.96 5.27
C MET A 1 -19.49 -9.76 4.86
N THR A 2 -18.89 -9.49 3.70
CA THR A 2 -17.65 -10.18 3.32
C THR A 2 -16.50 -9.63 4.14
N GLU A 3 -15.68 -10.51 4.69
CA GLU A 3 -14.51 -10.17 5.49
C GLU A 3 -13.42 -9.53 4.63
N VAL A 4 -12.64 -8.61 5.23
CA VAL A 4 -11.49 -7.99 4.56
C VAL A 4 -10.26 -8.85 4.87
N THR A 5 -9.51 -9.23 3.83
CA THR A 5 -8.23 -9.92 3.98
C THR A 5 -7.08 -8.92 3.83
N TYR A 6 -5.99 -9.16 4.54
CA TYR A 6 -4.81 -8.29 4.56
C TYR A 6 -3.58 -9.12 4.22
N ARG A 7 -2.80 -8.66 3.24
CA ARG A 7 -1.66 -9.41 2.69
C ARG A 7 -0.70 -8.51 1.91
N ASN A 8 0.44 -9.02 1.51
CA ASN A 8 1.37 -8.33 0.62
C ASN A 8 0.74 -8.20 -0.78
N VAL A 9 1.06 -7.12 -1.50
CA VAL A 9 0.59 -6.92 -2.87
C VAL A 9 1.24 -7.91 -3.84
N ALA A 10 0.45 -8.47 -4.77
CA ALA A 10 0.93 -9.29 -5.87
C ALA A 10 1.11 -8.45 -7.15
N GLY A 11 1.99 -8.91 -8.05
CA GLY A 11 2.40 -8.12 -9.22
C GLY A 11 1.32 -7.89 -10.28
N ASP A 12 0.35 -8.79 -10.37
CA ASP A 12 -0.82 -8.69 -11.22
C ASP A 12 -1.85 -7.66 -10.72
N GLU A 13 -1.71 -7.18 -9.49
CA GLU A 13 -2.64 -6.24 -8.85
C GLU A 13 -2.18 -4.78 -8.94
N TYR A 14 -1.04 -4.51 -9.56
CA TYR A 14 -0.50 -3.15 -9.72
C TYR A 14 -1.45 -2.18 -10.44
N PRO A 15 -2.28 -2.60 -11.43
CA PRO A 15 -3.31 -1.73 -11.98
C PRO A 15 -4.38 -1.29 -10.95
N GLU A 16 -4.76 -2.16 -10.02
CA GLU A 16 -5.70 -1.78 -8.95
C GLU A 16 -5.03 -0.88 -7.91
N LEU A 17 -3.76 -1.17 -7.59
CA LEU A 17 -2.94 -0.31 -6.72
C LEU A 17 -2.77 1.09 -7.32
N GLN A 18 -2.60 1.21 -8.64
CA GLN A 18 -2.58 2.50 -9.35
C GLN A 18 -3.85 3.32 -9.08
N GLY A 19 -5.02 2.69 -9.18
CA GLY A 19 -6.30 3.33 -8.91
C GLY A 19 -6.45 3.83 -7.47
N LEU A 20 -5.89 3.11 -6.50
CA LEU A 20 -5.84 3.56 -5.10
C LEU A 20 -4.90 4.75 -4.92
N LEU A 21 -3.69 4.70 -5.50
CA LEU A 21 -2.72 5.79 -5.39
C LEU A 21 -3.19 7.07 -6.08
N ALA A 22 -3.98 6.97 -7.15
CA ALA A 22 -4.64 8.11 -7.77
C ALA A 22 -5.58 8.86 -6.79
N GLN A 23 -6.22 8.14 -5.85
CA GLN A 23 -7.06 8.77 -4.82
C GLN A 23 -6.25 9.52 -3.75
N LEU A 24 -4.94 9.25 -3.62
CA LEU A 24 -4.01 10.07 -2.84
C LEU A 24 -3.48 11.28 -3.63
N GLY A 25 -3.79 11.37 -4.92
CA GLY A 25 -3.29 12.41 -5.82
C GLY A 25 -2.03 12.02 -6.60
N TYR A 26 -1.63 10.75 -6.61
CA TYR A 26 -0.49 10.27 -7.40
C TYR A 26 -0.94 9.70 -8.74
N ASP A 27 -0.51 10.33 -9.84
CA ASP A 27 -0.66 9.81 -11.19
C ASP A 27 0.64 9.12 -11.63
N LEU A 28 0.68 7.79 -11.45
CA LEU A 28 1.85 6.97 -11.75
C LEU A 28 1.49 5.90 -12.77
N ALA A 29 2.44 5.55 -13.64
CA ALA A 29 2.31 4.40 -14.52
C ALA A 29 2.43 3.08 -13.72
N VAL A 30 1.74 2.03 -14.17
CA VAL A 30 1.82 0.68 -13.58
C VAL A 30 3.26 0.15 -13.54
N SER A 31 4.07 0.44 -14.56
CA SER A 31 5.50 0.06 -14.57
C SER A 31 6.30 0.74 -13.46
N THR A 32 6.04 2.03 -13.21
CA THR A 32 6.69 2.78 -12.12
C THR A 32 6.27 2.25 -10.75
N ILE A 33 5.00 1.85 -10.59
CA ILE A 33 4.53 1.19 -9.36
C ILE A 33 5.27 -0.14 -9.16
N ALA A 34 5.40 -0.95 -10.22
CA ALA A 34 6.13 -2.21 -10.16
C ALA A 34 7.59 -2.03 -9.72
N GLU A 35 8.29 -1.07 -10.33
CA GLU A 35 9.67 -0.70 -9.99
C GLU A 35 9.77 -0.23 -8.53
N ASN A 36 8.87 0.65 -8.09
CA ASN A 36 8.86 1.16 -6.72
C ASN A 36 8.60 0.06 -5.69
N VAL A 37 7.66 -0.86 -5.94
CA VAL A 37 7.41 -2.01 -5.06
C VAL A 37 8.65 -2.90 -4.94
N GLN A 38 9.34 -3.14 -6.06
CA GLN A 38 10.60 -3.90 -6.05
C GLN A 38 11.69 -3.19 -5.24
N GLU A 39 11.86 -1.88 -5.42
CA GLU A 39 12.84 -1.07 -4.67
C GLU A 39 12.52 -1.05 -3.17
N ILE A 40 11.26 -0.90 -2.78
CA ILE A 40 10.82 -0.95 -1.39
C ILE A 40 11.20 -2.29 -0.76
N ARG A 41 10.88 -3.40 -1.43
CA ARG A 41 11.23 -4.75 -0.97
C ARG A 41 12.73 -4.99 -0.88
N ALA A 42 13.50 -4.52 -1.87
CA ALA A 42 14.94 -4.63 -1.88
C ALA A 42 15.61 -3.91 -0.69
N ARG A 43 14.94 -2.90 -0.13
CA ARG A 43 15.38 -2.14 1.05
C ARG A 43 14.77 -2.64 2.36
N GLY A 44 14.09 -3.79 2.34
CA GLY A 44 13.50 -4.41 3.52
C GLY A 44 12.12 -3.87 3.92
N GLY A 45 11.51 -3.02 3.09
CA GLY A 45 10.13 -2.59 3.23
C GLY A 45 9.13 -3.55 2.57
N GLU A 46 7.84 -3.22 2.61
CA GLU A 46 6.78 -3.96 1.94
C GLU A 46 5.57 -3.07 1.64
N VAL A 47 4.74 -3.49 0.67
CA VAL A 47 3.43 -2.92 0.40
C VAL A 47 2.35 -3.93 0.74
N PHE A 48 1.50 -3.58 1.70
CA PHE A 48 0.36 -4.37 2.12
C PHE A 48 -0.93 -3.82 1.50
N VAL A 49 -1.87 -4.72 1.24
CA VAL A 49 -3.17 -4.40 0.67
C VAL A 49 -4.28 -5.00 1.52
N ALA A 50 -5.40 -4.30 1.52
CA ALA A 50 -6.68 -4.80 2.03
C ALA A 50 -7.52 -5.22 0.82
N GLU A 51 -8.02 -6.45 0.82
CA GLU A 51 -8.84 -7.00 -0.25
C GLU A 51 -10.24 -7.32 0.29
N ARG A 52 -11.26 -7.01 -0.49
CA ARG A 52 -12.64 -7.42 -0.23
C ARG A 52 -13.32 -7.83 -1.54
N ASN A 53 -13.88 -9.03 -1.57
CA ASN A 53 -14.54 -9.59 -2.77
C ASN A 53 -13.64 -9.57 -4.02
N GLY A 54 -12.34 -9.90 -3.89
CA GLY A 54 -11.41 -9.92 -5.02
C GLY A 54 -11.02 -8.55 -5.56
N ARG A 55 -11.17 -7.48 -4.76
CA ARG A 55 -10.77 -6.12 -5.14
C ARG A 55 -9.94 -5.48 -4.04
N LEU A 56 -8.93 -4.72 -4.44
CA LEU A 56 -8.16 -3.92 -3.50
C LEU A 56 -9.00 -2.73 -3.01
N VAL A 57 -9.22 -2.66 -1.71
CA VAL A 57 -9.99 -1.61 -1.02
C VAL A 57 -9.10 -0.66 -0.21
N GLY A 58 -7.82 -0.96 -0.10
CA GLY A 58 -6.83 -0.07 0.50
C GLY A 58 -5.43 -0.64 0.39
N CYS A 59 -4.43 0.21 0.64
CA CYS A 59 -3.05 -0.20 0.73
C CYS A 59 -2.28 0.65 1.73
N VAL A 60 -1.15 0.12 2.18
CA VAL A 60 -0.15 0.83 2.98
C VAL A 60 1.23 0.34 2.56
N ALA A 61 2.18 1.25 2.40
CA ALA A 61 3.57 0.90 2.24
C ALA A 61 4.31 1.16 3.55
N ALA A 62 5.20 0.26 3.93
CA ALA A 62 6.09 0.41 5.06
C ALA A 62 7.53 0.36 4.55
N ILE A 63 8.33 1.36 4.88
CA ILE A 63 9.75 1.44 4.54
C ILE A 63 10.60 1.41 5.81
N ILE A 64 11.86 1.01 5.65
CA ILE A 64 12.89 1.09 6.70
C ILE A 64 13.87 2.18 6.28
N ASP A 65 14.14 3.11 7.19
CA ASP A 65 15.09 4.21 6.95
C ASP A 65 16.05 4.40 8.13
N VAL A 66 17.21 5.01 7.87
CA VAL A 66 18.25 5.29 8.88
C VAL A 66 18.36 6.80 9.07
N ARG A 67 18.00 7.28 10.25
CA ARG A 67 18.06 8.71 10.61
C ARG A 67 19.30 8.99 11.45
N LEU A 68 20.08 10.02 11.08
CA LEU A 68 21.37 10.36 11.70
C LEU A 68 21.34 10.39 13.24
N GLY A 69 20.29 10.96 13.84
CA GLY A 69 20.11 11.01 15.29
C GLY A 69 19.12 9.98 15.86
N GLY A 70 18.41 9.24 15.01
CA GLY A 70 17.30 8.36 15.39
C GLY A 70 17.56 6.87 15.20
N GLY A 71 18.65 6.49 14.53
CA GLY A 71 18.93 5.10 14.20
C GLY A 71 17.96 4.55 13.14
N ILE A 72 17.75 3.23 13.17
CA ILE A 72 16.86 2.53 12.24
C ILE A 72 15.40 2.74 12.68
N CYS A 73 14.54 3.20 11.77
CA CYS A 73 13.12 3.35 12.00
C CYS A 73 12.29 2.78 10.86
N GLY A 74 11.10 2.27 11.20
CA GLY A 74 10.05 2.00 10.22
C GLY A 74 9.19 3.25 9.99
N GLU A 75 8.79 3.47 8.75
CA GLU A 75 7.91 4.58 8.37
C GLU A 75 6.75 4.05 7.52
N ILE A 76 5.53 4.42 7.93
CA ILE A 76 4.34 4.19 7.11
C ILE A 76 4.29 5.30 6.05
N VAL A 77 4.30 4.88 4.79
CA VAL A 77 4.16 5.75 3.63
C VAL A 77 2.96 5.30 2.79
N SER A 78 2.33 6.24 2.09
CA SER A 78 1.26 5.94 1.12
C SER A 78 0.10 5.08 1.66
N LEU A 79 -0.45 5.41 2.83
CA LEU A 79 -1.67 4.79 3.36
C LEU A 79 -2.92 5.35 2.65
N VAL A 80 -3.71 4.49 2.03
CA VAL A 80 -4.98 4.86 1.40
C VAL A 80 -6.05 3.79 1.57
N VAL A 81 -7.28 4.24 1.79
CA VAL A 81 -8.48 3.42 1.72
C VAL A 81 -9.36 4.00 0.62
N ALA A 82 -9.85 3.11 -0.26
CA ALA A 82 -10.77 3.47 -1.32
C ALA A 82 -11.93 4.30 -0.75
N GLU A 83 -12.30 5.38 -1.43
CA GLU A 83 -13.29 6.34 -0.92
C GLU A 83 -14.61 5.68 -0.48
N SER A 84 -15.10 4.70 -1.25
CA SER A 84 -16.30 3.92 -0.94
C SER A 84 -16.18 2.99 0.28
N GLU A 85 -14.96 2.78 0.78
CA GLU A 85 -14.63 1.82 1.84
C GLU A 85 -14.15 2.51 3.14
N ARG A 86 -14.14 3.85 3.16
CA ARG A 86 -13.78 4.66 4.33
C ARG A 86 -14.82 4.56 5.44
N GLY A 87 -14.40 4.86 6.68
CA GLY A 87 -15.27 4.78 7.86
C GLY A 87 -15.58 3.37 8.35
N GLN A 88 -15.04 2.33 7.70
CA GLN A 88 -15.29 0.92 8.02
C GLN A 88 -14.14 0.25 8.80
N GLY A 89 -13.13 1.03 9.22
CA GLY A 89 -11.98 0.51 9.99
C GLY A 89 -10.86 -0.13 9.15
N VAL A 90 -10.97 -0.19 7.82
CA VAL A 90 -9.94 -0.78 6.94
C VAL A 90 -8.56 -0.19 7.19
N GLY A 91 -8.44 1.15 7.20
CA GLY A 91 -7.16 1.84 7.39
C GLY A 91 -6.61 1.80 8.82
N ARG A 92 -7.39 1.33 9.80
CA ARG A 92 -6.88 1.05 11.16
C ARG A 92 -6.23 -0.33 11.24
N ALA A 93 -6.68 -1.26 10.40
CA ALA A 93 -6.21 -2.63 10.36
C ALA A 93 -5.02 -2.83 9.41
N LEU A 94 -4.93 -2.00 8.36
CA LEU A 94 -3.69 -1.74 7.62
C LEU A 94 -2.67 -1.03 8.53
#